data_AF-A0A3D6BIU7-F1
#
_entry.id   AF-A0A3D6BIU7-F1
#
_cell.length_a   1.000
_cell.length_b   1.000
_cell.length_c   1.000
_cell.angle_alpha   90.00
_cell.angle_beta   90.00
_cell.angle_gamma   90.00
#
_symmetry.space_group_name_H-M   'P 1'
#
loop_
_entity.id
_entity.type
_entity.pdbx_description
1 polymer ?
#
loop_
_entity_poly.entity_id
_entity_poly.type
_entity_poly.pdbx_seq_one_letter_code
_entity_poly.pdbx_strand_id
1 'polypeptide(L)'
;MALTITEKTDGSIEITLKSDKSFGFLPTLSVTLKDKWDALSASVYDADGKKLCAASVTGGDKTTLSFKISADVFSYIIRADEAEPTPEPSNSANLSDGSRTEKDKYGTDPVPAGKPEPVEPDKSNVDTSKKLHCTISIDCATILNNLADLDPAKLDVLPTDGVILNAVTVEFSEGESVFDVLQRVCRENNIHIEATFTPGYNSAYVEGIHNLYEFDCGELSGWMYSVNGWFPNYGCSRYALQDGDVIRWRYTCDLGADVGGSMVA
;
A
#
# COMPACT_ATOMS: atom_id res chain seq x y z
N MET A 1 -27.46 -12.44 7.73
CA MET A 1 -27.17 -11.41 6.71
C MET A 1 -26.87 -12.15 5.42
N ALA A 2 -27.62 -11.90 4.35
CA ALA A 2 -27.39 -12.59 3.08
C ALA A 2 -26.57 -11.66 2.18
N LEU A 3 -25.46 -12.17 1.66
CA LEU A 3 -24.64 -11.52 0.64
C LEU A 3 -25.04 -12.07 -0.73
N THR A 4 -24.89 -11.29 -1.79
CA THR A 4 -24.88 -11.81 -3.16
C THR A 4 -23.64 -11.30 -3.87
N ILE A 5 -22.95 -12.21 -4.55
CA ILE A 5 -21.77 -11.92 -5.35
C ILE A 5 -22.14 -12.26 -6.79
N THR A 6 -21.90 -11.34 -7.71
CA THR A 6 -22.23 -11.52 -9.13
C THR A 6 -21.07 -11.01 -9.98
N GLU A 7 -20.54 -11.88 -10.84
CA GLU A 7 -19.63 -11.46 -11.90
C GLU A 7 -20.45 -10.82 -13.03
N LYS A 8 -20.08 -9.59 -13.38
CA LYS A 8 -20.71 -8.84 -14.46
C LYS A 8 -20.08 -9.21 -15.80
N THR A 9 -20.79 -8.94 -16.89
CA THR A 9 -20.32 -9.24 -18.25
C THR A 9 -19.06 -8.45 -18.66
N ASP A 10 -18.75 -7.36 -17.96
CA ASP A 10 -17.53 -6.55 -18.15
C ASP A 10 -16.35 -7.05 -17.29
N GLY A 11 -16.49 -8.20 -16.60
CA GLY A 11 -15.46 -8.77 -15.74
C GLY A 11 -15.37 -8.14 -14.35
N SER A 12 -16.20 -7.13 -14.04
CA SER A 12 -16.29 -6.58 -12.69
C SER A 12 -17.04 -7.50 -11.74
N ILE A 13 -16.71 -7.43 -10.45
CA ILE A 13 -17.36 -8.22 -9.41
C ILE A 13 -18.26 -7.31 -8.59
N GLU A 14 -19.56 -7.58 -8.60
CA GLU A 14 -20.54 -6.89 -7.77
C GLU A 14 -20.83 -7.68 -6.50
N ILE A 15 -20.80 -6.98 -5.37
CA ILE A 15 -21.13 -7.51 -4.05
C ILE A 15 -22.26 -6.68 -3.47
N THR A 16 -23.39 -7.34 -3.19
CA THR A 16 -24.57 -6.70 -2.59
C THR A 16 -24.86 -7.25 -1.20
N LEU A 17 -24.96 -6.35 -0.23
CA LEU A 17 -25.41 -6.63 1.12
C LEU A 17 -26.94 -6.53 1.17
N LYS A 18 -27.65 -7.62 1.50
CA LYS A 18 -29.13 -7.61 1.60
C LYS A 18 -29.67 -6.99 2.89
N SER A 19 -28.92 -6.08 3.50
CA SER A 19 -29.31 -5.36 4.71
C SER A 19 -29.27 -3.87 4.38
N ASP A 20 -30.26 -3.12 4.86
CA ASP A 20 -30.38 -1.66 4.73
C ASP A 20 -29.89 -0.93 6.00
N LYS A 21 -29.25 -1.67 6.91
CA LYS A 21 -28.76 -1.15 8.19
C LYS A 21 -27.24 -1.19 8.25
N SER A 22 -26.66 -0.09 8.71
CA SER A 22 -25.25 -0.01 9.10
C SER A 22 -24.92 -1.04 10.18
N PHE A 23 -23.71 -1.58 10.13
CA PHE A 23 -23.22 -2.59 11.07
C PHE A 23 -22.94 -2.02 12.47
N GLY A 24 -22.87 -0.69 12.62
CA GLY A 24 -22.43 -0.05 13.86
C GLY A 24 -20.92 -0.14 14.10
N PHE A 25 -20.17 -0.72 13.17
CA PHE A 25 -18.72 -0.75 13.06
C PHE A 25 -18.34 -0.85 11.56
N LEU A 26 -17.05 -0.74 11.21
CA LEU A 26 -16.57 -0.84 9.83
C LEU A 26 -15.93 -2.22 9.59
N PRO A 27 -16.69 -3.22 9.12
CA PRO A 27 -16.14 -4.55 8.84
C PRO A 27 -15.29 -4.57 7.57
N THR A 28 -14.26 -5.41 7.57
CA THR A 28 -13.57 -5.83 6.35
C THR A 28 -14.30 -7.01 5.73
N LEU A 29 -14.65 -6.90 4.45
CA LEU A 29 -15.19 -8.02 3.68
C LEU A 29 -14.07 -8.66 2.88
N SER A 30 -13.92 -9.98 3.04
CA SER A 30 -13.00 -10.80 2.26
C SER A 30 -13.78 -11.78 1.38
N VAL A 31 -13.56 -11.73 0.07
CA VAL A 31 -14.21 -12.59 -0.93
C VAL A 31 -13.15 -13.38 -1.67
N THR A 32 -13.20 -14.70 -1.54
CA THR A 32 -12.33 -15.60 -2.32
C THR A 32 -13.04 -16.08 -3.57
N LEU A 33 -12.47 -15.76 -4.72
CA LEU A 33 -12.93 -16.21 -6.03
C LEU A 33 -12.62 -17.69 -6.22
N LYS A 34 -13.38 -18.35 -7.10
CA LYS A 34 -13.17 -19.77 -7.39
C LYS A 34 -11.85 -20.02 -8.09
N ASP A 35 -11.46 -19.07 -8.93
CA ASP A 35 -10.30 -19.11 -9.80
C ASP A 35 -9.41 -17.89 -9.53
N LYS A 36 -8.18 -17.93 -10.05
CA LYS A 36 -7.27 -16.80 -10.03
C LYS A 36 -7.80 -15.70 -10.96
N TRP A 37 -7.84 -14.49 -10.45
CA TRP A 37 -8.11 -13.27 -11.20
C TRP A 37 -6.77 -12.59 -11.53
N ASP A 38 -6.51 -12.35 -12.82
CA ASP A 38 -5.23 -11.85 -13.32
C ASP A 38 -4.98 -10.36 -13.04
N ALA A 39 -5.90 -9.69 -12.34
CA ALA A 39 -5.75 -8.30 -11.93
C ALA A 39 -4.52 -8.11 -11.02
N LEU A 40 -3.64 -7.16 -11.38
CA LEU A 40 -2.48 -6.79 -10.55
C LEU A 40 -2.90 -5.96 -9.34
N SER A 41 -3.86 -5.07 -9.54
CA SER A 41 -4.55 -4.29 -8.51
C SER A 41 -6.02 -4.15 -8.88
N ALA A 42 -6.83 -3.81 -7.89
CA ALA A 42 -8.25 -3.58 -8.10
C ALA A 42 -8.74 -2.43 -7.21
N SER A 43 -9.69 -1.66 -7.74
CA SER A 43 -10.36 -0.58 -7.01
C SER A 43 -11.82 -0.96 -6.72
N VAL A 44 -12.31 -0.53 -5.57
CA VAL A 44 -13.70 -0.70 -5.13
C VAL A 44 -14.48 0.59 -5.35
N TYR A 45 -15.66 0.45 -5.93
CA TYR A 45 -16.58 1.54 -6.25
C TYR A 45 -17.95 1.29 -5.62
N ASP A 46 -18.73 2.35 -5.36
CA ASP A 46 -20.15 2.21 -5.07
C ASP A 46 -20.99 1.99 -6.35
N ALA A 47 -22.30 1.83 -6.19
CA ALA A 47 -23.23 1.67 -7.30
C ALA A 47 -23.28 2.88 -8.26
N ASP A 48 -22.92 4.07 -7.78
CA ASP A 48 -22.87 5.30 -8.57
C ASP A 48 -21.53 5.46 -9.31
N GLY A 49 -20.60 4.52 -9.12
CA GLY A 49 -19.29 4.51 -9.76
C GLY A 49 -18.25 5.41 -9.08
N LYS A 50 -18.51 5.90 -7.87
CA LYS A 50 -17.52 6.63 -7.07
C LYS A 50 -16.53 5.64 -6.46
N LYS A 51 -15.24 5.89 -6.65
CA LYS A 51 -14.17 5.10 -6.02
C LYS A 51 -14.21 5.29 -4.51
N LEU A 52 -14.26 4.17 -3.78
CA LEU A 52 -14.32 4.12 -2.32
C LEU A 52 -12.94 3.83 -1.72
N CYS A 53 -12.28 2.78 -2.18
CA CYS A 53 -10.98 2.33 -1.68
C CYS A 53 -10.29 1.40 -2.70
N ALA A 54 -9.05 1.03 -2.43
CA ALA A 54 -8.41 -0.09 -3.12
C ALA A 54 -8.87 -1.42 -2.51
N ALA A 55 -8.96 -2.47 -3.32
CA ALA A 55 -9.12 -3.83 -2.84
C ALA A 55 -7.75 -4.49 -2.68
N SER A 56 -7.52 -5.13 -1.53
CA SER A 56 -6.39 -6.04 -1.37
C SER A 56 -6.64 -7.28 -2.23
N VAL A 57 -5.82 -7.49 -3.25
CA VAL A 57 -5.88 -8.66 -4.14
C VAL A 57 -4.79 -9.62 -3.69
N THR A 58 -5.16 -10.72 -3.04
CA THR A 58 -4.21 -11.71 -2.48
C THR A 58 -4.47 -13.13 -2.99
N GLY A 59 -3.57 -14.07 -2.70
CA GLY A 59 -3.74 -15.49 -2.99
C GLY A 59 -2.95 -16.00 -4.19
N GLY A 60 -2.62 -17.30 -4.17
CA GLY A 60 -1.79 -17.97 -5.16
C GLY A 60 -2.60 -18.58 -6.32
N ASP A 61 -3.30 -19.68 -6.03
CA ASP A 61 -4.12 -20.43 -7.00
C ASP A 61 -5.55 -19.86 -7.15
N LYS A 62 -5.96 -19.04 -6.19
CA LYS A 62 -7.26 -18.35 -6.13
C LYS A 62 -7.04 -16.94 -5.66
N THR A 63 -7.88 -16.02 -6.10
CA THR A 63 -7.80 -14.62 -5.67
C THR A 63 -8.74 -14.34 -4.51
N THR A 64 -8.22 -13.79 -3.43
CA THR A 64 -8.99 -13.21 -2.32
C THR A 64 -8.95 -11.69 -2.42
N LEU A 65 -10.14 -11.10 -2.47
CA LEU A 65 -10.38 -9.66 -2.49
C LEU A 65 -10.83 -9.21 -1.11
N SER A 66 -10.06 -8.34 -0.47
CA SER A 66 -10.40 -7.79 0.85
C SER A 66 -10.51 -6.27 0.82
N PHE A 67 -11.57 -5.72 1.40
CA PHE A 67 -11.77 -4.26 1.47
C PHE A 67 -12.70 -3.88 2.63
N LYS A 68 -12.59 -2.63 3.11
CA LYS A 68 -13.47 -2.07 4.14
C LYS A 68 -14.85 -1.75 3.57
N ILE A 69 -15.90 -2.15 4.28
CA ILE A 69 -17.27 -1.73 4.03
C ILE A 69 -17.45 -0.31 4.59
N SER A 70 -17.95 0.59 3.76
CA SER A 70 -18.31 1.95 4.16
C SER A 70 -19.71 1.98 4.78
N ALA A 71 -19.91 2.85 5.77
CA ALA A 71 -21.23 3.12 6.31
C ALA A 71 -22.18 3.57 5.18
N ASP A 72 -23.42 3.08 5.23
CA ASP A 72 -24.49 3.39 4.28
C ASP A 72 -24.22 3.01 2.81
N VAL A 73 -23.19 2.20 2.54
CA VAL A 73 -22.93 1.60 1.22
C VAL A 73 -23.27 0.11 1.25
N PHE A 74 -24.20 -0.28 0.39
CA PHE A 74 -24.74 -1.65 0.35
C PHE A 74 -24.47 -2.40 -0.96
N SER A 75 -23.86 -1.73 -1.94
CA SER A 75 -23.42 -2.32 -3.20
C SER A 75 -22.01 -1.87 -3.53
N TYR A 76 -21.15 -2.83 -3.84
CA TYR A 76 -19.74 -2.62 -4.14
C TYR A 76 -19.43 -3.24 -5.50
N ILE A 77 -18.76 -2.47 -6.35
CA ILE A 77 -18.29 -2.91 -7.66
C ILE A 77 -16.77 -2.92 -7.60
N ILE A 78 -16.16 -4.07 -7.78
CA ILE A 78 -14.70 -4.22 -7.82
C ILE A 78 -14.28 -4.32 -9.28
N ARG A 79 -13.35 -3.47 -9.69
CA ARG A 79 -12.79 -3.47 -11.04
C ARG A 79 -11.29 -3.65 -10.95
N ALA A 80 -10.74 -4.44 -11.88
CA ALA A 80 -9.31 -4.43 -12.11
C ALA A 80 -8.91 -3.02 -12.54
N ASP A 81 -7.80 -2.51 -12.03
CA ASP A 81 -7.27 -1.26 -12.55
C ASP A 81 -6.69 -1.54 -13.96
N GLU A 82 -7.15 -0.79 -14.97
CA GLU A 82 -6.64 -0.94 -16.34
C GLU A 82 -5.22 -0.39 -16.43
N ALA A 83 -4.32 -1.17 -17.03
CA ALA A 83 -3.01 -0.65 -17.45
C ALA A 83 -3.20 0.20 -18.72
N GLU A 84 -3.34 1.51 -18.56
CA GLU A 84 -3.45 2.46 -19.67
C GLU A 84 -2.20 2.43 -20.57
N PRO A 85 -2.34 2.33 -21.91
CA PRO A 85 -1.22 2.42 -22.83
C PRO A 85 -0.78 3.88 -22.94
N THR A 86 0.47 4.17 -22.60
CA THR A 86 0.96 5.55 -22.49
C THR A 86 2.19 5.83 -23.37
N PRO A 87 2.41 7.11 -23.77
CA PRO A 87 3.44 7.52 -24.72
C PRO A 87 4.86 7.52 -24.14
N GLU A 88 5.84 7.70 -25.03
CA GLU A 88 7.30 7.64 -24.86
C GLU A 88 7.91 8.39 -23.64
N PRO A 89 9.14 8.01 -23.20
CA PRO A 89 9.47 7.84 -21.79
C PRO A 89 10.08 9.08 -21.11
N SER A 90 9.84 9.17 -19.80
CA SER A 90 10.75 9.80 -18.83
C SER A 90 10.36 9.36 -17.41
N ASN A 91 10.54 8.08 -17.10
CA ASN A 91 10.13 7.49 -15.82
C ASN A 91 11.28 7.32 -14.80
N SER A 92 12.48 7.84 -15.09
CA SER A 92 13.49 8.01 -14.05
C SER A 92 13.07 9.17 -13.15
N ALA A 93 12.88 8.90 -11.85
CA ALA A 93 12.71 9.97 -10.89
C ALA A 93 13.88 10.95 -11.02
N ASN A 94 13.57 12.21 -11.36
CA ASN A 94 14.60 13.25 -11.40
C ASN A 94 15.21 13.36 -10.00
N LEU A 95 16.54 13.43 -9.93
CA LEU A 95 17.21 13.71 -8.67
C LEU A 95 17.06 15.20 -8.36
N SER A 96 16.69 15.50 -7.12
CA SER A 96 16.63 16.88 -6.66
C SER A 96 18.01 17.52 -6.75
N ASP A 97 18.06 18.77 -7.21
CA ASP A 97 19.26 19.60 -7.12
C ASP A 97 19.32 20.40 -5.81
N GLY A 98 18.30 20.28 -4.95
CA GLY A 98 18.17 21.00 -3.69
C GLY A 98 17.81 22.49 -3.85
N SER A 99 17.42 22.94 -5.04
CA SER A 99 17.06 24.35 -5.29
C SER A 99 15.64 24.71 -4.85
N ARG A 100 14.76 23.71 -4.68
CA ARG A 100 13.37 23.94 -4.28
C ARG A 100 13.30 24.48 -2.85
N THR A 101 12.55 25.56 -2.65
CA THR A 101 12.34 26.16 -1.32
C THR A 101 10.90 26.06 -0.84
N GLU A 102 9.97 25.76 -1.75
CA GLU A 102 8.53 25.72 -1.47
C GLU A 102 8.00 24.29 -1.44
N LYS A 103 6.89 24.11 -0.73
CA LYS A 103 6.13 22.86 -0.74
C LYS A 103 5.47 22.63 -2.10
N ASP A 104 5.34 21.38 -2.51
CA ASP A 104 4.53 21.05 -3.69
C ASP A 104 3.02 21.21 -3.43
N LYS A 105 2.20 20.97 -4.45
CA LYS A 105 0.73 21.04 -4.36
C LYS A 105 0.10 20.06 -3.36
N TYR A 106 0.86 19.09 -2.86
CA TYR A 106 0.47 18.08 -1.88
C TYR A 106 1.09 18.33 -0.50
N GLY A 107 1.75 19.47 -0.31
CA GLY A 107 2.36 19.85 0.96
C GLY A 107 3.70 19.15 1.24
N THR A 108 4.31 18.48 0.26
CA THR A 108 5.63 17.83 0.41
C THR A 108 6.72 18.90 0.48
N ASP A 109 7.49 18.89 1.57
CA ASP A 109 8.66 19.76 1.74
C ASP A 109 9.73 19.52 0.64
N PRO A 110 10.63 20.48 0.38
CA PRO A 110 11.75 20.28 -0.53
C PRO A 110 12.53 18.99 -0.29
N VAL A 111 12.78 18.24 -1.36
CA VAL A 111 13.58 17.02 -1.31
C VAL A 111 15.07 17.40 -1.26
N PRO A 112 15.89 16.74 -0.42
CA PRO A 112 17.32 17.02 -0.37
C PRO A 112 18.04 16.71 -1.70
N ALA A 113 19.09 17.46 -2.01
CA ALA A 113 19.89 17.24 -3.22
C ALA A 113 20.38 15.79 -3.33
N GLY A 114 20.27 15.23 -4.54
CA GLY A 114 20.63 13.84 -4.84
C GLY A 114 19.61 12.79 -4.40
N LYS A 115 18.48 13.19 -3.80
CA LYS A 115 17.35 12.29 -3.54
C LYS A 115 16.30 12.37 -4.65
N PRO A 116 15.59 11.27 -4.95
CA PRO A 116 14.54 11.26 -5.96
C PRO A 116 13.42 12.24 -5.64
N GLU A 117 13.00 13.03 -6.61
CA GLU A 117 11.78 13.85 -6.53
C GLU A 117 10.52 12.98 -6.66
N PRO A 118 9.41 13.35 -6.01
CA PRO A 118 8.18 12.60 -6.12
C PRO A 118 7.59 12.71 -7.53
N VAL A 119 7.07 11.60 -8.05
CA VAL A 119 6.35 11.55 -9.31
C VAL A 119 4.84 11.64 -9.07
N GLU A 120 4.09 11.86 -10.15
CA GLU A 120 2.62 11.80 -10.16
C GLU A 120 2.19 10.37 -10.53
N PRO A 121 1.57 9.59 -9.63
CA PRO A 121 1.27 8.18 -9.90
C PRO A 121 0.33 7.99 -11.10
N ASP A 122 -0.63 8.89 -11.30
CA ASP A 122 -1.56 8.82 -12.45
C ASP A 122 -0.89 9.13 -13.81
N LYS A 123 0.38 9.55 -13.80
CA LYS A 123 1.15 9.89 -15.01
C LYS A 123 2.37 9.00 -15.19
N SER A 124 2.60 8.02 -14.32
CA SER A 124 3.71 7.09 -14.46
C SER A 124 3.39 6.02 -15.50
N ASN A 125 4.29 5.84 -16.47
CA ASN A 125 4.12 4.87 -17.55
C ASN A 125 5.02 3.65 -17.33
N VAL A 126 4.46 2.51 -16.97
CA VAL A 126 5.26 1.31 -16.67
C VAL A 126 5.82 0.70 -17.97
N ASP A 127 7.14 0.72 -18.14
CA ASP A 127 7.82 0.04 -19.25
C ASP A 127 8.11 -1.41 -18.89
N THR A 128 7.16 -2.29 -19.22
CA THR A 128 7.24 -3.73 -18.91
C THR A 128 8.39 -4.47 -19.59
N SER A 129 9.04 -3.86 -20.60
CA SER A 129 10.17 -4.45 -21.32
C SER A 129 11.50 -4.30 -20.58
N LYS A 130 11.61 -3.28 -19.70
CA LYS A 130 12.80 -3.03 -18.89
C LYS A 130 12.63 -3.61 -17.50
N LYS A 131 13.37 -4.68 -17.24
CA LYS A 131 13.40 -5.35 -15.92
C LYS A 131 14.57 -4.84 -15.09
N LEU A 132 14.24 -4.30 -13.93
CA LEU A 132 15.15 -3.80 -12.90
C LEU A 132 14.95 -4.61 -11.62
N HIS A 133 15.84 -4.45 -10.64
CA HIS A 133 15.78 -5.20 -9.40
C HIS A 133 15.86 -4.26 -8.20
N CYS A 134 15.04 -4.51 -7.19
CA CYS A 134 15.17 -3.87 -5.88
C CYS A 134 15.22 -4.93 -4.79
N THR A 135 15.62 -4.56 -3.59
CA THR A 135 15.53 -5.41 -2.40
C THR A 135 14.50 -4.84 -1.44
N ILE A 136 13.58 -5.66 -0.94
CA ILE A 136 12.56 -5.26 0.03
C ILE A 136 12.60 -6.14 1.27
N SER A 137 12.40 -5.54 2.44
CA SER A 137 12.17 -6.24 3.71
C SER A 137 11.06 -5.56 4.51
N ILE A 138 10.41 -6.33 5.40
CA ILE A 138 9.33 -5.86 6.27
C ILE A 138 9.58 -6.38 7.68
N ASP A 139 9.67 -5.49 8.66
CA ASP A 139 9.87 -5.86 10.06
C ASP A 139 9.07 -4.97 11.02
N CYS A 140 8.77 -5.53 12.19
CA CYS A 140 8.10 -4.90 13.31
C CYS A 140 8.87 -5.12 14.62
N ALA A 141 10.21 -5.23 14.54
CA ALA A 141 11.07 -5.58 15.67
C ALA A 141 10.98 -4.56 16.83
N THR A 142 10.61 -3.32 16.56
CA THR A 142 10.35 -2.28 17.57
C THR A 142 9.25 -2.68 18.55
N ILE A 143 8.23 -3.42 18.11
CA ILE A 143 7.13 -3.90 18.96
C ILE A 143 7.65 -4.82 20.07
N LEU A 144 8.70 -5.61 19.80
CA LEU A 144 9.27 -6.52 20.81
C LEU A 144 9.83 -5.77 22.04
N ASN A 145 10.24 -4.51 21.85
CA ASN A 145 10.68 -3.64 22.94
C ASN A 145 9.53 -2.82 23.57
N ASN A 146 8.33 -2.86 22.97
CA ASN A 146 7.15 -2.08 23.36
C ASN A 146 5.90 -2.97 23.55
N LEU A 147 6.09 -4.23 23.94
CA LEU A 147 4.99 -5.21 24.11
C LEU A 147 3.90 -4.76 25.10
N ALA A 148 4.24 -3.86 26.04
CA ALA A 148 3.28 -3.33 27.00
C ALA A 148 2.21 -2.44 26.34
N ASP A 149 2.53 -1.83 25.20
CA ASP A 149 1.65 -0.92 24.46
C ASP A 149 0.91 -1.62 23.32
N LEU A 150 1.33 -2.84 22.97
CA LEU A 150 0.69 -3.65 21.93
C LEU A 150 -0.71 -4.11 22.37
N ASP A 151 -1.71 -3.96 21.50
CA ASP A 151 -3.02 -4.59 21.69
C ASP A 151 -2.84 -6.11 21.91
N PRO A 152 -3.26 -6.67 23.07
CA PRO A 152 -3.10 -8.09 23.37
C PRO A 152 -3.67 -9.05 22.31
N ALA A 153 -4.66 -8.63 21.53
CA ALA A 153 -5.22 -9.42 20.43
C ALA A 153 -4.24 -9.62 19.26
N LYS A 154 -3.15 -8.86 19.21
CA LYS A 154 -2.13 -8.89 18.14
C LYS A 154 -0.95 -9.81 18.45
N LEU A 155 -0.86 -10.36 19.66
CA LEU A 155 0.25 -11.24 20.05
C LEU A 155 0.37 -12.48 19.14
N ASP A 156 -0.75 -13.00 18.64
CA ASP A 156 -0.77 -14.17 17.76
C ASP A 156 -0.21 -13.88 16.36
N VAL A 157 -0.19 -12.61 15.93
CA VAL A 157 0.34 -12.20 14.61
C VAL A 157 1.75 -11.59 14.69
N LEU A 158 2.31 -11.44 15.89
CA LEU A 158 3.65 -10.86 16.07
C LEU A 158 4.73 -11.95 15.87
N PRO A 159 5.62 -11.84 14.87
CA PRO A 159 6.75 -12.75 14.73
C PRO A 159 7.70 -12.64 15.94
N THR A 160 8.24 -13.77 16.39
CA THR A 160 9.08 -13.82 17.60
C THR A 160 10.40 -13.06 17.46
N ASP A 161 10.91 -12.92 16.24
CA ASP A 161 12.10 -12.13 15.90
C ASP A 161 11.74 -10.75 15.30
N GLY A 162 10.44 -10.44 15.20
CA GLY A 162 9.94 -9.20 14.62
C GLY A 162 10.11 -9.11 13.10
N VAL A 163 10.49 -10.19 12.41
CA VAL A 163 10.67 -10.19 10.95
C VAL A 163 9.44 -10.77 10.27
N ILE A 164 8.72 -9.94 9.51
CA ILE A 164 7.55 -10.37 8.72
C ILE A 164 8.00 -10.90 7.36
N LEU A 165 8.96 -10.20 6.74
CA LEU A 165 9.56 -10.58 5.47
C LEU A 165 11.06 -10.32 5.52
N ASN A 166 11.85 -11.38 5.41
CA ASN A 166 13.30 -11.28 5.21
C ASN A 166 13.62 -10.49 3.93
N ALA A 167 14.81 -9.90 3.86
CA ALA A 167 15.25 -9.20 2.67
C ALA A 167 15.21 -10.12 1.44
N VAL A 168 14.40 -9.75 0.44
CA VAL A 168 14.26 -10.47 -0.83
C VAL A 168 14.50 -9.53 -2.00
N THR A 169 15.19 -10.02 -3.02
CA THR A 169 15.37 -9.31 -4.29
C THR A 169 14.17 -9.56 -5.19
N VAL A 170 13.60 -8.49 -5.73
CA VAL A 170 12.36 -8.51 -6.51
C VAL A 170 12.62 -7.81 -7.83
N GLU A 171 12.24 -8.49 -8.92
CA GLU A 171 12.21 -7.88 -10.25
C GLU A 171 11.03 -6.91 -10.34
N PHE A 172 11.25 -5.75 -10.95
CA PHE A 172 10.22 -4.76 -11.24
C PHE A 172 10.44 -4.14 -12.62
N SER A 173 9.39 -3.52 -13.16
CA SER A 173 9.41 -2.83 -14.45
C SER A 173 9.68 -1.35 -14.22
N GLU A 174 10.50 -0.72 -15.07
CA GLU A 174 10.79 0.72 -14.96
C GLU A 174 9.49 1.53 -14.89
N GLY A 175 9.36 2.38 -13.86
CA GLY A 175 8.15 3.15 -13.60
C GLY A 175 7.27 2.63 -12.47
N GLU A 176 7.46 1.40 -12.00
CA GLU A 176 6.79 0.93 -10.79
C GLU A 176 7.23 1.73 -9.56
N SER A 177 6.29 1.94 -8.64
CA SER A 177 6.52 2.63 -7.38
C SER A 177 6.89 1.68 -6.24
N VAL A 178 7.35 2.24 -5.12
CA VAL A 178 7.51 1.48 -3.86
C VAL A 178 6.22 0.77 -3.46
N PHE A 179 5.06 1.41 -3.67
CA PHE A 179 3.76 0.82 -3.33
C PHE A 179 3.39 -0.38 -4.22
N ASP A 180 3.71 -0.32 -5.52
CA ASP A 180 3.44 -1.43 -6.45
C ASP A 180 4.22 -2.69 -6.07
N VAL A 181 5.51 -2.53 -5.77
CA VAL A 181 6.36 -3.63 -5.30
C VAL A 181 5.88 -4.15 -3.94
N LEU A 182 5.51 -3.28 -3.00
CA LEU A 182 4.97 -3.72 -1.71
C LEU A 182 3.72 -4.59 -1.88
N GLN A 183 2.74 -4.14 -2.67
CA GLN A 183 1.51 -4.89 -2.92
C GLN A 183 1.81 -6.27 -3.54
N ARG A 184 2.65 -6.31 -4.58
CA ARG A 184 3.04 -7.57 -5.25
C ARG A 184 3.70 -8.54 -4.27
N VAL A 185 4.68 -8.08 -3.51
CA VAL A 185 5.47 -8.91 -2.61
C VAL A 185 4.64 -9.42 -1.45
N CYS A 186 3.81 -8.57 -0.84
CA CYS A 186 2.90 -8.99 0.22
C CYS A 186 1.90 -10.03 -0.30
N ARG A 187 1.33 -9.83 -1.50
CA ARG A 187 0.44 -10.80 -2.15
C ARG A 187 1.12 -12.16 -2.35
N GLU A 188 2.33 -12.18 -2.90
CA GLU A 188 3.07 -13.42 -3.20
C GLU A 188 3.47 -14.19 -1.94
N ASN A 189 3.63 -13.48 -0.81
CA ASN A 189 4.01 -14.08 0.47
C ASN A 189 2.83 -14.28 1.44
N ASN A 190 1.59 -14.08 0.98
CA ASN A 190 0.37 -14.14 1.81
C ASN A 190 0.42 -13.22 3.04
N ILE A 191 1.06 -12.06 2.91
CA ILE A 191 1.10 -11.03 3.95
C ILE A 191 -0.06 -10.08 3.70
N HIS A 192 -0.94 -9.94 4.68
CA HIS A 192 -2.04 -8.98 4.61
C HIS A 192 -1.50 -7.55 4.55
N ILE A 193 -2.10 -6.72 3.69
CA ILE A 193 -1.84 -5.28 3.62
C ILE A 193 -3.15 -4.52 3.55
N GLU A 194 -3.20 -3.40 4.26
CA GLU A 194 -4.30 -2.44 4.25
C GLU A 194 -3.76 -1.05 3.94
N ALA A 195 -4.31 -0.41 2.92
CA ALA A 195 -3.91 0.91 2.49
C ALA A 195 -5.08 1.68 1.90
N THR A 196 -5.12 2.99 2.17
CA THR A 196 -6.14 3.91 1.66
C THR A 196 -5.48 4.98 0.80
N PHE A 197 -5.99 5.21 -0.40
CA PHE A 197 -5.52 6.32 -1.23
C PHE A 197 -5.93 7.65 -0.59
N THR A 198 -4.95 8.52 -0.34
CA THR A 198 -5.18 9.83 0.28
C THR A 198 -5.01 10.94 -0.77
N PRO A 199 -6.11 11.53 -1.29
CA PRO A 199 -6.04 12.54 -2.35
C PRO A 199 -5.18 13.76 -1.99
N GLY A 200 -5.16 14.15 -0.71
CA GLY A 200 -4.33 15.27 -0.22
C GLY A 200 -2.83 15.06 -0.39
N TYR A 201 -2.37 13.80 -0.47
CA TYR A 201 -0.97 13.44 -0.63
C TYR A 201 -0.65 12.77 -1.97
N ASN A 202 -1.66 12.55 -2.81
CA ASN A 202 -1.59 11.80 -4.07
C ASN A 202 -0.84 10.46 -3.93
N SER A 203 -1.11 9.73 -2.84
CA SER A 203 -0.44 8.47 -2.54
C SER A 203 -1.33 7.58 -1.70
N ALA A 204 -1.06 6.27 -1.77
CA ALA A 204 -1.52 5.33 -0.76
C ALA A 204 -0.87 5.64 0.60
N TYR A 205 -1.70 5.62 1.64
CA TYR A 205 -1.31 5.56 3.05
C TYR A 205 -1.45 4.11 3.52
N VAL A 206 -0.37 3.51 3.99
CA VAL A 206 -0.35 2.11 4.43
C VAL A 206 -0.70 2.07 5.91
N GLU A 207 -1.94 1.66 6.19
CA GLU A 207 -2.54 1.62 7.52
C GLU A 207 -2.08 0.37 8.28
N GLY A 208 -1.84 -0.75 7.58
CA GLY A 208 -1.45 -1.99 8.21
C GLY A 208 -0.73 -2.98 7.30
N ILE A 209 0.19 -3.74 7.88
CA ILE A 209 0.90 -4.86 7.24
C ILE A 209 0.92 -6.02 8.25
N HIS A 210 0.63 -7.24 7.79
CA HIS A 210 0.59 -8.44 8.62
C HIS A 210 -0.39 -8.38 9.80
N ASN A 211 -1.53 -7.69 9.60
CA ASN A 211 -2.53 -7.41 10.63
C ASN A 211 -2.02 -6.57 11.83
N LEU A 212 -0.85 -5.96 11.71
CA LEU A 212 -0.36 -4.92 12.62
C LEU A 212 -0.63 -3.57 11.98
N TYR A 213 -1.35 -2.71 12.68
CA TYR A 213 -1.88 -1.45 12.18
C TYR A 213 -1.23 -0.26 12.86
N GLU A 214 -1.33 0.91 12.23
CA GLU A 214 -1.14 2.16 12.95
C GLU A 214 -1.91 2.17 14.27
N PHE A 215 -1.31 2.78 15.28
CA PHE A 215 -1.85 2.88 16.63
C PHE A 215 -1.90 1.59 17.47
N ASP A 216 -1.56 0.42 16.92
CA ASP A 216 -1.51 -0.85 17.69
C ASP A 216 -0.49 -0.81 18.85
N CYS A 217 0.50 0.09 18.82
CA CYS A 217 1.42 0.39 19.94
C CYS A 217 1.35 1.85 20.40
N GLY A 218 0.15 2.46 20.38
CA GLY A 218 -0.09 3.84 20.82
C GLY A 218 -0.10 4.88 19.70
N GLU A 219 -0.51 6.11 19.99
CA GLU A 219 -0.83 7.15 18.98
C GLU A 219 0.32 7.55 18.04
N LEU A 220 1.57 7.22 18.42
CA LEU A 220 2.79 7.52 17.66
C LEU A 220 3.25 6.34 16.80
N SER A 221 2.51 5.24 16.81
CA SER A 221 2.89 3.99 16.16
C SER A 221 2.29 3.84 14.77
N GLY A 222 3.03 3.19 13.86
CA GLY A 222 2.59 2.97 12.48
C GLY A 222 3.69 2.49 11.54
N TRP A 223 3.38 2.44 10.25
CA TRP A 223 4.28 1.94 9.22
C TRP A 223 5.07 3.05 8.54
N MET A 224 6.39 2.89 8.51
CA MET A 224 7.29 3.78 7.77
C MET A 224 8.06 3.01 6.72
N TYR A 225 8.27 3.64 5.57
CA TYR A 225 9.14 3.11 4.53
C TYR A 225 10.40 3.96 4.41
N SER A 226 11.50 3.30 4.06
CA SER A 226 12.75 3.95 3.71
C SER A 226 13.32 3.32 2.46
N VAL A 227 14.04 4.12 1.66
CA VAL A 227 14.77 3.65 0.47
C VAL A 227 16.23 4.07 0.61
N ASN A 228 17.13 3.10 0.53
CA ASN A 228 18.58 3.31 0.72
C ASN A 228 18.89 4.02 2.05
N GLY A 229 18.15 3.69 3.11
CA GLY A 229 18.29 4.27 4.45
C GLY A 229 17.72 5.69 4.61
N TRP A 230 17.17 6.29 3.55
CA TRP A 230 16.48 7.57 3.62
C TRP A 230 14.98 7.35 3.76
N PHE A 231 14.33 8.12 4.63
CA PHE A 231 12.88 8.15 4.78
C PHE A 231 12.33 9.30 3.93
N PRO A 232 11.67 9.01 2.79
CA PRO A 232 11.11 10.07 1.96
C PRO A 232 9.99 10.81 2.70
N ASN A 233 9.89 12.12 2.45
CA ASN A 233 8.87 13.00 3.05
C ASN A 233 7.58 13.05 2.22
N TYR A 234 7.35 12.05 1.38
CA TYR A 234 6.17 11.89 0.54
C TYR A 234 5.76 10.42 0.49
N GLY A 235 4.54 10.15 0.05
CA GLY A 235 3.98 8.80 0.09
C GLY A 235 4.59 7.83 -0.93
N CYS A 236 4.56 6.54 -0.58
CA CYS A 236 5.22 5.46 -1.32
C CYS A 236 4.74 5.27 -2.77
N SER A 237 3.52 5.69 -3.14
CA SER A 237 3.06 5.65 -4.53
C SER A 237 3.77 6.68 -5.42
N ARG A 238 4.32 7.73 -4.81
CA ARG A 238 5.03 8.81 -5.52
C ARG A 238 6.53 8.57 -5.63
N TYR A 239 7.05 7.48 -5.07
CA TYR A 239 8.44 7.09 -5.23
C TYR A 239 8.57 6.13 -6.41
N ALA A 240 9.02 6.61 -7.56
CA ALA A 240 9.38 5.74 -8.68
C ALA A 240 10.72 5.03 -8.39
N LEU A 241 10.70 3.70 -8.45
CA LEU A 241 11.86 2.88 -8.08
C LEU A 241 13.00 2.99 -9.09
N GLN A 242 14.21 2.88 -8.57
CA GLN A 242 15.45 2.81 -9.33
C GLN A 242 16.10 1.43 -9.16
N ASP A 243 16.89 1.04 -10.15
CA ASP A 243 17.63 -0.23 -10.09
C ASP A 243 18.58 -0.25 -8.89
N GLY A 244 18.56 -1.35 -8.15
CA GLY A 244 19.35 -1.56 -6.95
C GLY A 244 18.78 -0.95 -5.66
N ASP A 245 17.62 -0.31 -5.69
CA ASP A 245 17.03 0.30 -4.49
C ASP A 245 16.81 -0.72 -3.37
N VAL A 246 17.11 -0.30 -2.13
CA VAL A 246 16.88 -1.10 -0.92
C VAL A 246 15.77 -0.47 -0.10
N ILE A 247 14.58 -1.07 -0.19
CA ILE A 247 13.35 -0.68 0.47
C ILE A 247 13.25 -1.40 1.82
N ARG A 248 12.91 -0.67 2.89
CA ARG A 248 12.56 -1.25 4.18
C ARG A 248 11.26 -0.66 4.69
N TRP A 249 10.30 -1.53 4.96
CA TRP A 249 9.10 -1.21 5.73
C TRP A 249 9.32 -1.58 7.19
N ARG A 250 9.19 -0.61 8.09
CA ARG A 250 9.42 -0.79 9.51
C ARG A 250 8.27 -0.24 10.32
N TYR A 251 7.80 -1.03 11.27
CA TYR A 251 6.87 -0.54 12.27
C TYR A 251 7.62 0.37 13.25
N THR A 252 7.10 1.56 13.49
CA THR A 252 7.58 2.48 14.54
C THR A 252 6.61 2.45 15.69
N CYS A 253 7.11 2.61 16.91
CA CYS A 253 6.35 2.92 18.12
C CYS A 253 6.55 4.38 18.57
N ASP A 254 7.44 5.16 17.91
CA ASP A 254 7.84 6.51 18.33
C ASP A 254 8.02 7.48 17.13
N LEU A 255 7.03 7.60 16.25
CA LEU A 255 7.02 8.48 15.06
C LEU A 255 8.29 8.42 14.18
N GLY A 256 8.99 7.30 14.17
CA GLY A 256 10.20 7.07 13.40
C GLY A 256 11.50 7.18 14.18
N ALA A 257 11.50 7.78 15.38
CA ALA A 257 12.72 7.97 16.15
C ALA A 257 13.41 6.64 16.50
N ASP A 258 12.64 5.61 16.79
CA ASP A 258 13.06 4.25 17.11
C ASP A 258 13.55 3.44 15.89
N VAL A 259 13.22 3.86 14.67
CA VAL A 259 13.68 3.25 13.41
C VAL A 259 14.69 4.12 12.67
N GLY A 260 15.13 5.24 13.25
CA GLY A 260 16.10 6.15 12.65
C GLY A 260 15.50 7.11 11.60
N GLY A 261 14.17 7.25 11.59
CA GLY A 261 13.47 8.35 10.94
C GLY A 261 13.70 9.61 11.77
N SER A 262 14.58 10.49 11.31
CA SER A 262 14.79 11.77 11.97
C SER A 262 13.52 12.61 11.84
N MET A 263 12.94 13.04 12.97
CA MET A 263 12.12 14.25 12.99
C MET A 263 13.07 15.42 12.70
N VAL A 264 13.18 15.82 11.43
CA VAL A 264 13.76 17.14 11.15
C VAL A 264 12.70 18.13 11.56
N ALA A 265 12.88 18.69 12.76
CA ALA A 265 12.08 19.78 13.32
C ALA A 265 12.13 21.04 12.44
#